data_AF-A0A0L7QP21-F1
#
_entry.id   AF-A0A0L7QP21-F1
#
_cell.length_a   1.000
_cell.length_b   1.000
_cell.length_c   1.000
_cell.angle_alpha   90.00
_cell.angle_beta   90.00
_cell.angle_gamma   90.00
#
_symmetry.space_group_name_H-M   'P 1'
#
loop_
_entity.id
_entity.type
_entity.pdbx_description
1 polymer ?
#
loop_
_entity_poly.entity_id
_entity_poly.type
_entity_poly.pdbx_seq_one_letter_code
_entity_poly.pdbx_strand_id
1 'polypeptide(L)'
;NYELWHQRLGHMGKYKFLELQNKQMVDDINDIERVVPNDNLCAACIKGKQARLSFEKRKDKEYIKRPLFNTHSDVCGPITPSTINPFAS
;
A
#
# COMPACT_ATOMS: atom_id res chain seq x y z
N ASN A 1 -7.73 7.72 25.52
CA ASN A 1 -7.85 6.42 24.83
C ASN A 1 -7.02 6.49 23.54
N TYR A 2 -5.99 5.64 23.38
CA TYR A 2 -5.12 5.65 22.21
C TYR A 2 -5.83 5.29 20.90
N GLU A 3 -6.78 4.35 20.93
CA GLU A 3 -7.50 3.92 19.72
C GLU A 3 -8.27 5.09 19.08
N LEU A 4 -8.87 5.94 19.90
CA LEU A 4 -9.58 7.14 19.43
C LEU A 4 -8.63 8.12 18.74
N TRP A 5 -7.47 8.39 19.35
CA TRP A 5 -6.48 9.31 18.79
C TRP A 5 -5.79 8.72 17.54
N HIS A 6 -5.53 7.41 17.54
CA HIS A 6 -5.06 6.69 16.38
C HIS A 6 -5.97 6.89 15.16
N GLN A 7 -7.29 6.80 15.36
CA GLN A 7 -8.28 7.03 14.29
C GLN A 7 -8.36 8.51 13.88
N ARG A 8 -8.44 9.45 14.84
CA ARG A 8 -8.52 10.91 14.57
C ARG A 8 -7.32 11.45 13.82
N LEU A 9 -6.12 10.92 14.09
CA LEU A 9 -4.87 11.33 13.45
C LEU A 9 -4.54 10.54 12.18
N GLY A 10 -5.54 9.90 11.56
CA GLY A 10 -5.38 9.22 10.27
C GLY A 10 -4.56 7.93 10.36
N HIS A 11 -4.85 7.09 11.36
CA HIS A 11 -4.16 5.81 11.58
C HIS A 11 -2.65 5.95 11.82
N MET A 12 -2.29 7.00 12.56
CA MET A 12 -0.91 7.33 12.92
C MET A 12 -0.23 6.17 13.65
N GLY A 13 1.04 5.92 13.34
CA GLY A 13 1.83 4.90 13.99
C GLY A 13 2.24 5.30 15.42
N LYS A 14 2.44 4.30 16.29
CA LYS A 14 2.79 4.49 17.71
C LYS A 14 4.00 5.41 17.90
N TYR A 15 5.08 5.19 17.14
CA TYR A 15 6.30 6.01 17.24
C TYR A 15 6.06 7.48 16.88
N LYS A 16 5.22 7.74 15.87
CA LYS A 16 4.86 9.11 15.48
C LYS A 16 3.95 9.78 16.51
N PHE A 17 3.05 9.01 17.11
CA PHE A 17 2.23 9.50 18.22
C PHE A 17 3.10 9.88 19.43
N LEU A 18 4.08 9.04 19.80
CA LEU A 18 5.04 9.34 20.87
C LEU A 18 5.92 10.54 20.53
N GLU A 19 6.34 10.68 19.26
CA GLU A 19 7.10 11.86 18.81
C GLU A 19 6.30 13.16 19.00
N LEU A 20 5.01 13.16 18.63
CA LEU A 20 4.12 14.32 18.83
C LEU A 20 3.98 14.69 20.31
N GLN A 21 3.83 13.69 21.19
CA GLN A 21 3.79 13.87 22.63
C GLN A 21 5.08 14.50 23.16
N ASN A 22 6.21 13.85 22.89
CA ASN A 22 7.49 14.24 23.45
C ASN A 22 7.96 15.61 22.97
N LYS A 23 7.54 16.02 21.77
CA LYS A 23 7.89 17.32 21.18
C LYS A 23 6.81 18.39 21.39
N GLN A 24 5.74 18.09 22.12
CA GLN A 24 4.64 19.02 22.39
C GLN A 24 4.09 19.68 21.11
N MET A 25 3.88 18.90 20.05
CA MET A 25 3.53 19.40 18.71
C MET A 25 2.03 19.61 18.49
N VAL A 26 1.24 19.71 19.56
CA VAL A 26 -0.22 19.84 19.52
C VAL A 26 -0.62 20.85 20.59
N ASP A 27 -1.48 21.81 20.23
CA ASP A 27 -1.87 22.91 21.13
C ASP A 27 -2.56 22.39 22.41
N ASP A 28 -3.40 21.36 22.28
CA ASP A 28 -4.10 20.70 23.39
C ASP A 28 -3.36 19.46 23.91
N ILE A 29 -2.05 19.59 24.19
CA ILE A 29 -1.20 18.48 24.60
C ILE A 29 -1.74 17.74 25.84
N ASN A 30 -2.43 18.43 26.74
CA ASN A 30 -2.94 17.88 28.01
C ASN A 30 -3.88 16.68 27.82
N ASP A 31 -4.66 16.66 26.74
CA ASP A 31 -5.59 15.57 26.43
C ASP A 31 -4.89 14.34 25.83
N ILE A 32 -3.71 14.57 25.22
CA ILE A 32 -2.88 13.54 24.61
C ILE A 32 -1.81 13.04 25.58
N GLU A 33 -1.28 13.87 26.48
CA GLU A 33 -0.14 13.55 27.36
C GLU A 33 -0.38 12.30 28.20
N ARG A 34 -1.62 12.10 28.67
CA ARG A 34 -2.02 10.91 29.45
C ARG A 34 -2.33 9.68 28.61
N VAL A 35 -2.30 9.79 27.28
CA VAL A 35 -2.66 8.71 26.37
C VAL A 35 -1.43 7.84 26.12
N VAL A 36 -1.48 6.61 26.61
CA VAL A 36 -0.40 5.64 26.36
C VAL A 36 -0.79 4.75 25.17
N PRO A 37 0.07 4.63 24.14
CA PRO A 37 -0.13 3.65 23.07
C PRO A 37 -0.21 2.23 23.62
N ASN A 38 -1.15 1.45 23.11
CA ASN A 38 -1.29 0.03 23.45
C ASN A 38 -0.91 -0.85 22.26
N ASP A 39 -0.85 -2.16 22.49
CA ASP A 39 -0.53 -3.15 21.46
C ASP A 39 -1.73 -3.69 20.68
N ASN A 40 -2.87 -3.01 20.78
CA ASN A 40 -4.06 -3.39 20.02
C ASN A 40 -3.81 -3.25 18.51
N LEU A 41 -4.31 -4.22 17.77
CA LEU A 41 -4.21 -4.26 16.33
C LEU A 41 -5.40 -3.54 15.68
N CYS A 42 -5.12 -2.55 14.85
CA CYS A 42 -6.13 -1.89 14.02
C CYS A 42 -6.33 -2.65 12.70
N ALA A 43 -7.53 -3.18 12.48
CA ALA A 43 -7.84 -3.95 11.26
C ALA A 43 -7.65 -3.16 9.96
N ALA A 44 -7.98 -1.86 9.97
CA ALA A 44 -7.77 -0.97 8.82
C ALA A 44 -6.28 -0.77 8.53
N CYS A 45 -5.45 -0.59 9.57
CA CYS A 45 -4.00 -0.53 9.41
C CYS A 45 -3.42 -1.82 8.85
N ILE A 46 -3.86 -2.98 9.33
CA ILE A 46 -3.38 -4.26 8.80
C ILE A 46 -3.69 -4.34 7.31
N LYS A 47 -4.94 -4.11 6.92
CA LYS A 47 -5.34 -4.20 5.51
C LYS A 47 -4.67 -3.16 4.61
N GLY A 48 -4.40 -1.95 5.12
CA GLY A 48 -3.83 -0.85 4.34
C GLY A 48 -2.29 -0.82 4.31
N LYS A 49 -1.62 -1.26 5.39
CA LYS A 49 -0.15 -1.22 5.53
C LYS A 49 0.51 -2.57 5.31
N GLN A 50 -0.25 -3.65 5.14
CA GLN A 50 0.32 -4.94 4.75
C GLN A 50 0.95 -4.81 3.37
N ALA A 51 2.26 -4.59 3.36
CA ALA A 51 3.05 -4.68 2.15
C ALA A 51 2.94 -6.12 1.62
N ARG A 52 2.67 -6.26 0.32
CA ARG A 52 2.75 -7.56 -0.34
C ARG A 52 4.16 -8.11 -0.13
N LEU A 53 4.26 -9.35 0.35
CA LEU A 53 5.55 -10.03 0.44
C LEU A 53 6.23 -10.00 -0.93
N SER A 54 7.57 -9.95 -0.93
CA SER A 54 8.32 -9.97 -2.19
C SER A 54 7.96 -11.21 -3.00
N PHE A 55 7.76 -11.04 -4.31
CA PHE A 55 7.70 -12.19 -5.20
C PHE A 55 8.99 -12.97 -5.13
N GLU A 56 8.87 -14.28 -5.29
CA GLU A 56 10.00 -15.13 -5.59
C GLU A 56 10.71 -14.58 -6.83
N LYS A 57 12.00 -14.27 -6.67
CA LYS A 57 12.80 -13.63 -7.72
C LYS A 57 13.05 -14.55 -8.92
N ARG A 58 12.88 -15.87 -8.74
CA ARG A 58 13.08 -16.87 -9.79
C ARG A 58 11.72 -17.45 -10.16
N LYS A 59 11.31 -17.24 -11.40
CA LYS A 59 10.38 -18.18 -12.05
C LYS A 59 11.18 -19.44 -12.32
N ASP A 60 10.65 -20.60 -11.94
CA ASP A 60 11.19 -21.87 -12.42
C ASP A 60 11.23 -21.82 -13.96
N LYS A 61 12.41 -22.08 -14.54
CA LYS A 61 12.65 -22.10 -15.99
C LYS A 61 13.15 -23.47 -16.44
N GLU A 62 13.21 -24.47 -15.56
CA GLU A 62 13.67 -25.81 -15.89
C GLU A 62 12.81 -26.46 -16.99
N TYR A 63 11.55 -26.04 -17.11
CA TYR A 63 10.65 -26.51 -18.16
C TYR A 63 10.90 -25.84 -19.53
N ILE A 64 11.70 -24.78 -19.64
CA ILE A 64 11.96 -24.06 -20.90
C ILE A 64 13.07 -24.78 -21.68
N LYS A 65 12.68 -25.71 -22.55
CA LYS A 65 13.63 -26.65 -23.20
C LYS A 65 14.08 -26.26 -24.62
N ARG A 66 13.50 -25.22 -25.24
CA ARG A 66 13.78 -24.82 -26.63
C ARG A 66 13.39 -23.36 -26.91
N PRO A 67 13.90 -22.74 -28.00
CA PRO A 67 13.39 -21.45 -28.47
C PRO A 67 11.87 -21.47 -28.66
N LEU A 68 11.22 -20.35 -28.32
CA LEU A 68 9.76 -20.17 -28.39
C LEU A 68 8.93 -21.16 -27.52
N PHE A 69 9.53 -21.78 -26.50
CA PHE A 69 8.79 -22.68 -25.60
C PHE A 69 7.62 -22.00 -24.88
N ASN A 70 7.74 -20.69 -24.58
CA ASN A 70 6.67 -19.88 -24.03
C ASN A 70 6.65 -18.51 -24.74
N THR A 71 5.49 -18.10 -25.23
CA THR A 71 5.26 -16.81 -25.88
C THR A 71 4.25 -16.04 -25.04
N HIS A 72 4.64 -14.84 -24.58
CA HIS A 72 3.76 -13.95 -23.83
C HIS A 72 3.31 -12.84 -24.77
N SER A 73 2.00 -12.67 -24.94
CA SER A 73 1.41 -11.55 -25.65
C SER A 73 0.52 -10.77 -24.69
N ASP A 74 0.61 -9.45 -24.73
CA ASP A 74 -0.28 -8.55 -24.01
C ASP A 74 -1.07 -7.70 -25.02
N VAL A 75 -2.30 -7.36 -24.67
CA VAL A 75 -3.14 -6.49 -25.49
C VAL A 75 -3.10 -5.10 -24.88
N CYS A 76 -2.61 -4.13 -25.67
CA CYS A 76 -2.65 -2.74 -25.27
C CYS A 76 -4.09 -2.19 -25.38
N GLY A 77 -4.50 -1.38 -24.41
CA GLY A 77 -5.79 -0.69 -24.39
C GLY A 77 -5.95 0.36 -25.49
N PRO A 78 -7.12 1.00 -25.60
CA PRO A 78 -7.55 1.74 -26.78
C PRO A 78 -6.48 2.71 -27.30
N ILE A 79 -6.00 2.46 -28.52
CA ILE A 79 -5.03 3.32 -29.19
C ILE A 79 -5.79 4.35 -30.01
N THR A 80 -5.45 5.62 -29.82
CA THR A 80 -5.98 6.72 -30.63
C THR A 80 -4.86 7.26 -31.53
N PRO A 81 -5.08 7.41 -32.85
CA PRO A 81 -6.29 7.04 -33.60
C PRO A 81 -6.42 5.52 -33.77
N SER A 82 -7.64 5.05 -33.98
CA SER A 82 -7.92 3.65 -34.29
C SER A 82 -7.19 3.24 -35.58
N THR A 83 -6.48 2.11 -35.53
CA THR A 83 -5.71 1.56 -36.66
C THR A 83 -6.57 1.15 -37.86
N ILE A 84 -7.86 0.85 -37.65
CA ILE A 84 -8.84 0.61 -38.70
C ILE A 84 -9.90 1.70 -38.61
N ASN A 85 -10.02 2.50 -39.67
CA ASN A 85 -11.24 3.27 -39.93
C ASN A 85 -12.13 2.43 -40.86
N PRO A 86 -13.20 1.78 -40.36
CA PRO A 86 -14.12 1.03 -41.22
C PRO A 86 -14.93 1.93 -42.18
N PHE A 87 -14.74 3.25 -42.13
CA PHE A 87 -15.42 4.26 -42.96
C PHE A 87 -14.48 5.05 -43.87
N ALA A 88 -13.18 4.69 -43.97
CA ALA A 88 -12.30 5.28 -44.97
C ALA A 88 -12.45 4.51 -46.30
N SER A 89 -13.40 4.97 -47.12
CA SER A 89 -13.52 4.64 -48.55
C SER A 89 -12.88 5.75 -49.37
#